data_AF-A0A928H2J2-F1
#
_entry.id   AF-A0A928H2J2-F1
#
_cell.length_a   1.000
_cell.length_b   1.000
_cell.length_c   1.000
_cell.angle_alpha   90.00
_cell.angle_beta   90.00
_cell.angle_gamma   90.00
#
_symmetry.space_group_name_H-M   'P 1'
#
loop_
_entity.id
_entity.type
_entity.pdbx_description
1 polymer ?
#
loop_
_entity_poly.entity_id
_entity_poly.type
_entity_poly.pdbx_seq_one_letter_code
_entity_poly.pdbx_strand_id
1 'polypeptide(L)'
;MLWIDAGKIPPEIEINSLFSSRKITHAFHDIDGTHSLIRQWVPVMALVTGFVARYGMPDAGSPADIAAVIARKNPDEFPEGRRFAIESAGLSALTQMEWALRCAGEVGKYDICGTSAEVNREIIRKIWLGEEDFSSYPETEIFRERLQKDSSKLFKAYEILLLAMGRDRNLADAKKHPDKWRVKGSLEFLQFLHRCGVKNYFVTGAVVEYDDSGRAAGTMVEEITALHLQPADGGIVEKLIGSTWQKKLPKAEIMRNICRTEKIDPANILVIGDGRSEIAAGVEMGAVCISRLDEDALRAKEIHRQLGTNLIVPHYAAGLSGFMSFIP
;
A
#
# COMPACT_ATOMS: atom_id res chain seq x y z
N MET A 1 22.40 2.37 -18.45
CA MET A 1 21.97 1.26 -17.57
C MET A 1 22.22 1.63 -16.11
N LEU A 2 21.28 1.37 -15.18
CA LEU A 2 21.43 1.76 -13.77
C LEU A 2 22.20 0.71 -12.95
N TRP A 3 23.26 1.14 -12.27
CA TRP A 3 23.96 0.36 -11.25
C TRP A 3 23.86 1.06 -9.91
N ILE A 4 23.58 0.28 -8.86
CA ILE A 4 23.57 0.76 -7.48
C ILE A 4 24.74 0.14 -6.71
N ASP A 5 25.38 0.94 -5.88
CA ASP A 5 26.55 0.56 -5.10
C ASP A 5 26.41 1.05 -3.66
N ALA A 6 26.38 0.12 -2.71
CA ALA A 6 26.24 0.45 -1.29
C ALA A 6 27.43 1.27 -0.76
N GLY A 7 28.61 1.17 -1.38
CA GLY A 7 29.79 1.95 -1.01
C GLY A 7 29.73 3.44 -1.40
N LYS A 8 28.70 3.85 -2.16
CA LYS A 8 28.51 5.24 -2.60
C LYS A 8 27.30 5.93 -1.96
N ILE A 9 26.64 5.27 -1.02
CA ILE A 9 25.44 5.81 -0.36
C ILE A 9 25.84 7.10 0.40
N PRO A 10 25.14 8.22 0.18
CA PRO A 10 25.38 9.46 0.91
C PRO A 10 25.16 9.29 2.42
N PRO A 11 25.92 10.03 3.26
CA PRO A 11 25.84 9.92 4.72
C PRO A 11 24.48 10.31 5.30
N GLU A 12 23.67 11.08 4.59
CA GLU A 12 22.31 11.47 5.01
C GLU A 12 21.24 10.37 4.84
N ILE A 13 21.57 9.27 4.15
CA ILE A 13 20.65 8.13 3.99
C ILE A 13 20.89 7.14 5.12
N GLU A 14 19.81 6.75 5.80
CA GLU A 14 19.90 5.70 6.82
C GLU A 14 20.09 4.34 6.13
N ILE A 15 21.17 3.65 6.48
CA ILE A 15 21.48 2.29 6.01
C ILE A 15 21.09 1.30 7.12
N ASN A 16 20.11 0.45 6.84
CA ASN A 16 19.74 -0.65 7.72
C ASN A 16 20.51 -1.94 7.37
N SER A 17 20.71 -2.21 6.08
CA SER A 17 21.48 -3.36 5.63
C SER A 17 22.19 -3.09 4.30
N LEU A 18 23.43 -3.57 4.17
CA LEU A 18 24.21 -3.45 2.95
C LEU A 18 23.75 -4.46 1.89
N PHE A 19 23.98 -4.11 0.63
CA PHE A 19 23.73 -4.96 -0.53
C PHE A 19 24.94 -4.93 -1.47
N SER A 20 25.14 -6.03 -2.20
CA SER A 20 26.13 -6.10 -3.27
C SER A 20 25.76 -5.17 -4.41
N SER A 21 26.78 -4.57 -5.04
CA SER A 21 26.61 -3.76 -6.23
C SER A 21 25.91 -4.58 -7.32
N ARG A 22 24.86 -4.01 -7.89
CA ARG A 22 24.01 -4.73 -8.84
C ARG A 22 23.34 -3.79 -9.82
N LYS A 23 22.93 -4.39 -10.93
CA LYS A 23 22.18 -3.73 -11.99
C LYS A 23 20.71 -3.64 -11.58
N ILE A 24 20.11 -2.47 -11.75
CA ILE A 24 18.67 -2.29 -11.61
C ILE A 24 18.05 -2.11 -12.99
N THR A 25 16.95 -2.84 -13.20
CA THR A 25 16.22 -2.87 -14.48
C THR A 25 14.76 -2.48 -14.32
N HIS A 26 14.19 -2.75 -13.14
CA HIS A 26 12.80 -2.51 -12.84
C HIS A 26 12.70 -1.91 -11.44
N ALA A 27 11.67 -1.12 -11.23
CA ALA A 27 11.35 -0.59 -9.91
C ALA A 27 9.85 -0.75 -9.64
N PHE A 28 9.52 -1.28 -8.47
CA PHE A 28 8.16 -1.39 -7.97
C PHE A 28 7.97 -0.35 -6.88
N HIS A 29 6.99 0.53 -7.07
CA HIS A 29 6.71 1.60 -6.14
C HIS A 29 5.29 1.47 -5.60
N ASP A 30 5.13 1.63 -4.29
CA ASP A 30 3.84 2.06 -3.78
C ASP A 30 3.55 3.52 -4.20
N ILE A 31 2.32 3.99 -4.01
CA ILE A 31 1.90 5.36 -4.34
C ILE A 31 1.62 6.17 -3.08
N ASP A 32 0.78 5.67 -2.18
CA ASP A 32 0.12 6.46 -1.14
C ASP A 32 1.02 6.55 0.10
N GLY A 33 1.59 7.72 0.36
CA GLY A 33 2.64 7.89 1.37
C GLY A 33 4.04 7.67 0.79
N THR A 34 4.17 7.07 -0.40
CA THR A 34 5.45 6.89 -1.10
C THR A 34 5.75 8.00 -2.11
N HIS A 35 4.77 8.32 -2.96
CA HIS A 35 4.85 9.37 -3.98
C HIS A 35 3.75 10.42 -3.85
N SER A 36 2.60 10.04 -3.32
CA SER A 36 1.39 10.87 -3.13
C SER A 36 1.12 11.13 -1.66
N LEU A 37 0.72 12.35 -1.32
CA LEU A 37 0.25 12.77 0.00
C LEU A 37 -1.25 13.10 0.01
N ILE A 38 -1.96 12.84 -1.09
CA ILE A 38 -3.37 13.26 -1.29
C ILE A 38 -4.31 12.62 -0.25
N ARG A 39 -4.10 11.35 0.06
CA ARG A 39 -5.14 10.54 0.72
C ARG A 39 -5.25 10.70 2.23
N GLN A 40 -4.17 11.02 2.94
CA GLN A 40 -4.15 11.08 4.41
C GLN A 40 -4.98 9.93 5.05
N TRP A 41 -4.70 8.70 4.65
CA TRP A 41 -5.63 7.57 4.81
C TRP A 41 -5.72 7.01 6.23
N VAL A 42 -4.66 7.15 7.05
CA VAL A 42 -4.54 6.53 8.37
C VAL A 42 -5.71 6.87 9.31
N PRO A 43 -6.13 8.14 9.49
CA PRO A 43 -7.28 8.46 10.34
C PRO A 43 -8.59 7.82 9.86
N VAL A 44 -8.80 7.75 8.55
CA VAL A 44 -10.02 7.17 7.95
C VAL A 44 -10.03 5.66 8.14
N MET A 45 -8.89 5.01 7.89
CA MET A 45 -8.74 3.57 8.10
C MET A 45 -8.89 3.19 9.58
N ALA A 46 -8.29 3.97 10.48
CA ALA A 46 -8.40 3.80 11.93
C ALA A 46 -9.85 3.91 12.40
N LEU A 47 -10.58 4.90 11.88
CA LEU A 47 -11.99 5.12 12.17
C LEU A 47 -12.84 3.93 11.73
N VAL A 48 -12.69 3.47 10.48
CA VAL A 48 -13.49 2.36 9.94
C VAL A 48 -13.18 1.04 10.63
N THR A 49 -11.90 0.67 10.67
CA THR A 49 -11.49 -0.62 11.24
C THR A 49 -11.69 -0.68 12.74
N GLY A 50 -11.39 0.41 13.45
CA GLY A 50 -11.60 0.53 14.88
C GLY A 50 -13.08 0.55 15.27
N PHE A 51 -13.93 1.24 14.51
CA PHE A 51 -15.38 1.21 14.72
C PHE A 51 -15.89 -0.22 14.58
N VAL A 52 -15.58 -0.89 13.47
CA VAL A 52 -16.11 -2.23 13.19
C VAL A 52 -15.58 -3.25 14.18
N ALA A 53 -14.28 -3.25 14.49
CA ALA A 53 -13.71 -4.15 15.49
C ALA A 53 -14.41 -4.05 16.86
N ARG A 54 -14.83 -2.84 17.25
CA ARG A 54 -15.47 -2.59 18.56
C ARG A 54 -17.00 -2.81 18.55
N TYR A 55 -17.68 -2.35 17.50
CA TYR A 55 -19.15 -2.27 17.48
C TYR A 55 -19.81 -3.23 16.50
N GLY A 56 -19.02 -3.91 15.65
CA GLY A 56 -19.52 -4.68 14.52
C GLY A 56 -19.85 -3.82 13.31
N MET A 57 -20.27 -4.49 12.24
CA MET A 57 -20.73 -3.83 11.03
C MET A 57 -22.07 -3.14 11.28
N PRO A 58 -22.25 -1.85 10.93
CA PRO A 58 -23.55 -1.19 11.04
C PRO A 58 -24.63 -1.94 10.28
N ASP A 59 -25.79 -2.12 10.91
CA ASP A 59 -26.99 -2.66 10.26
C ASP A 59 -27.61 -1.60 9.35
N ALA A 60 -27.03 -1.45 8.16
CA ALA A 60 -27.41 -0.45 7.18
C ALA A 60 -27.39 -1.02 5.76
N GLY A 61 -28.34 -0.59 4.93
CA GLY A 61 -28.59 -1.17 3.60
C GLY A 61 -27.47 -0.90 2.60
N SER A 62 -26.87 0.29 2.62
CA SER A 62 -25.88 0.73 1.63
C SER A 62 -24.50 1.07 2.24
N PRO A 63 -23.42 1.07 1.45
CA PRO A 63 -22.12 1.61 1.88
C PRO A 63 -22.17 3.07 2.36
N ALA A 64 -23.03 3.90 1.76
CA ALA A 64 -23.19 5.30 2.15
C ALA A 64 -23.80 5.44 3.55
N ASP A 65 -24.78 4.61 3.88
CA ASP A 65 -25.39 4.60 5.21
C ASP A 65 -24.38 4.10 6.28
N ILE A 66 -23.59 3.08 5.95
CA ILE A 66 -22.49 2.60 6.81
C ILE A 66 -21.51 3.74 7.07
N ALA A 67 -21.05 4.43 6.02
CA ALA A 67 -20.16 5.57 6.13
C ALA A 67 -20.76 6.66 7.03
N ALA A 68 -22.04 7.00 6.84
CA ALA A 68 -22.73 8.02 7.64
C ALA A 68 -22.84 7.65 9.13
N VAL A 69 -22.98 6.36 9.46
CA VAL A 69 -22.95 5.90 10.86
C VAL A 69 -21.55 6.04 11.45
N ILE A 70 -20.52 5.58 10.73
CA ILE A 70 -19.13 5.60 11.18
C ILE A 70 -18.61 7.05 11.33
N ALA A 71 -18.98 7.95 10.41
CA ALA A 71 -18.57 9.36 10.39
C ALA A 71 -18.94 10.15 11.66
N ARG A 72 -19.87 9.65 12.48
CA ARG A 72 -20.29 10.29 13.73
C ARG A 72 -19.27 10.12 14.86
N LYS A 73 -18.21 9.34 14.64
CA LYS A 73 -17.16 9.06 15.62
C LYS A 73 -15.87 9.77 15.27
N ASN A 74 -15.07 10.04 16.31
CA ASN A 74 -13.73 10.59 16.13
C ASN A 74 -12.72 9.44 15.93
N PRO A 75 -11.83 9.49 14.91
CA PRO A 75 -10.74 8.53 14.76
C PRO A 75 -9.91 8.29 16.04
N ASP A 76 -9.73 9.32 16.87
CA ASP A 76 -8.95 9.23 18.12
C ASP A 76 -9.63 8.36 19.19
N GLU A 77 -10.92 8.02 19.04
CA GLU A 77 -11.62 7.04 19.90
C GLU A 77 -11.10 5.60 19.71
N PHE A 78 -10.30 5.35 18.65
CA PHE A 78 -9.88 4.01 18.22
C PHE A 78 -8.35 3.86 18.16
N PRO A 79 -7.65 3.89 19.31
CA PRO A 79 -6.18 3.79 19.34
C PRO A 79 -5.65 2.47 18.78
N GLU A 80 -6.37 1.35 18.97
CA GLU A 80 -6.00 0.06 18.38
C GLU A 80 -6.18 0.05 16.86
N GLY A 81 -7.30 0.58 16.35
CA GLY A 81 -7.50 0.75 14.91
C GLY A 81 -6.45 1.65 14.27
N ARG A 82 -6.03 2.73 14.97
CA ARG A 82 -4.93 3.59 14.53
C ARG A 82 -3.59 2.87 14.50
N ARG A 83 -3.30 2.09 15.55
CA ARG A 83 -2.09 1.28 15.62
C ARG A 83 -2.08 0.25 14.50
N PHE A 84 -3.18 -0.48 14.30
CA PHE A 84 -3.32 -1.45 13.23
C PHE A 84 -3.09 -0.78 11.87
N ALA A 85 -3.79 0.31 11.56
CA ALA A 85 -3.63 1.03 10.30
C ALA A 85 -2.16 1.37 10.00
N ILE A 86 -1.41 1.88 10.99
CA ILE A 86 0.03 2.18 10.82
C ILE A 86 0.85 0.90 10.62
N GLU A 87 0.66 -0.10 11.48
CA GLU A 87 1.46 -1.33 11.46
C GLU A 87 1.13 -2.25 10.28
N SER A 88 -0.04 -2.07 9.66
CA SER A 88 -0.55 -2.84 8.53
C SER A 88 -0.47 -2.10 7.19
N ALA A 89 0.21 -0.96 7.14
CA ALA A 89 0.39 -0.17 5.91
C ALA A 89 0.93 -1.07 4.77
N GLY A 90 0.39 -0.91 3.56
CA GLY A 90 0.75 -1.74 2.41
C GLY A 90 -0.07 -3.02 2.21
N LEU A 91 -0.80 -3.52 3.21
CA LEU A 91 -1.79 -4.59 2.98
C LEU A 91 -2.92 -4.09 2.09
N SER A 92 -3.55 -5.00 1.33
CA SER A 92 -4.75 -4.65 0.60
C SER A 92 -5.83 -4.12 1.54
N ALA A 93 -6.58 -3.11 1.09
CA ALA A 93 -7.64 -2.52 1.90
C ALA A 93 -8.68 -3.57 2.31
N LEU A 94 -8.93 -4.58 1.46
CA LEU A 94 -9.83 -5.70 1.78
C LEU A 94 -9.34 -6.54 2.95
N THR A 95 -8.04 -6.83 3.06
CA THR A 95 -7.46 -7.54 4.22
C THR A 95 -7.63 -6.72 5.51
N GLN A 96 -7.51 -5.39 5.43
CA GLN A 96 -7.71 -4.53 6.60
C GLN A 96 -9.19 -4.50 7.06
N MET A 97 -10.14 -4.54 6.11
CA MET A 97 -11.56 -4.71 6.44
C MET A 97 -11.86 -6.09 7.04
N GLU A 98 -11.25 -7.14 6.49
CA GLU A 98 -11.35 -8.50 7.01
C GLU A 98 -10.86 -8.58 8.47
N TRP A 99 -9.73 -7.95 8.79
CA TRP A 99 -9.23 -7.86 10.17
C TRP A 99 -10.28 -7.29 11.13
N ALA A 100 -10.93 -6.19 10.76
CA ALA A 100 -11.92 -5.53 11.59
C ALA A 100 -13.15 -6.42 11.83
N LEU A 101 -13.65 -7.09 10.79
CA LEU A 101 -14.78 -8.02 10.89
C LEU A 101 -14.45 -9.24 11.76
N ARG A 102 -13.24 -9.78 11.62
CA ARG A 102 -12.77 -10.90 12.46
C ARG A 102 -12.62 -10.50 13.92
N CYS A 103 -12.11 -9.29 14.21
CA CYS A 103 -12.05 -8.74 15.57
C CYS A 103 -13.45 -8.53 16.16
N ALA A 104 -14.40 -8.05 15.35
CA ALA A 104 -15.80 -7.96 15.76
C ALA A 104 -16.40 -9.34 16.12
N GLY A 105 -15.94 -10.40 15.45
CA GLY A 105 -16.27 -11.78 15.76
C GLY A 105 -15.84 -12.21 17.17
N GLU A 106 -14.62 -11.85 17.60
CA GLU A 106 -14.10 -12.18 18.95
C GLU A 106 -14.93 -11.53 20.08
N VAL A 107 -15.62 -10.43 19.80
CA VAL A 107 -16.50 -9.73 20.76
C VAL A 107 -18.00 -10.01 20.53
N GLY A 108 -18.34 -10.98 19.68
CA GLY A 108 -19.71 -11.38 19.41
C GLY A 108 -20.56 -10.33 18.67
N LYS A 109 -19.90 -9.43 17.93
CA LYS A 109 -20.54 -8.38 17.10
C LYS A 109 -20.54 -8.70 15.61
N TYR A 110 -19.97 -9.82 15.23
CA TYR A 110 -20.02 -10.38 13.88
C TYR A 110 -20.18 -11.89 13.97
N ASP A 111 -21.00 -12.48 13.10
CA ASP A 111 -21.19 -13.92 13.07
C ASP A 111 -19.96 -14.58 12.43
N ILE A 112 -19.35 -15.51 13.16
CA ILE A 112 -18.21 -16.32 12.71
C ILE A 112 -18.60 -17.79 12.45
N CYS A 113 -19.90 -18.09 12.34
CA CYS A 113 -20.35 -19.41 11.91
C CYS A 113 -19.69 -19.81 10.59
N GLY A 114 -18.94 -20.92 10.61
CA GLY A 114 -18.12 -21.39 9.49
C GLY A 114 -16.61 -21.24 9.70
N THR A 115 -16.17 -20.67 10.82
CA THR A 115 -14.78 -20.74 11.31
C THR A 115 -14.75 -21.08 12.81
N SER A 116 -13.62 -21.55 13.33
CA SER A 116 -13.43 -21.75 14.77
C SER A 116 -12.82 -20.49 15.41
N ALA A 117 -13.07 -20.28 16.70
CA ALA A 117 -12.47 -19.15 17.41
C ALA A 117 -10.93 -19.19 17.42
N GLU A 118 -10.34 -20.39 17.41
CA GLU A 118 -8.89 -20.57 17.32
C GLU A 118 -8.35 -20.15 15.94
N VAL A 119 -9.00 -20.62 14.86
CA VAL A 119 -8.66 -20.23 13.49
C VAL A 119 -8.82 -18.73 13.28
N ASN A 120 -9.91 -18.15 13.77
CA ASN A 120 -10.17 -16.72 13.66
C ASN A 120 -9.06 -15.88 14.34
N ARG A 121 -8.67 -16.23 15.58
CA ARG A 121 -7.56 -15.56 16.28
C ARG A 121 -6.23 -15.68 15.56
N GLU A 122 -5.94 -16.86 15.02
CA GLU A 122 -4.71 -17.07 14.27
C GLU A 122 -4.68 -16.22 12.99
N ILE A 123 -5.79 -16.13 12.26
CA ILE A 123 -5.88 -15.26 11.08
C ILE A 123 -5.76 -13.79 11.48
N ILE A 124 -6.41 -13.33 12.55
CA ILE A 124 -6.24 -11.94 13.07
C ILE A 124 -4.76 -11.64 13.33
N ARG A 125 -4.06 -12.56 14.03
CA ARG A 125 -2.63 -12.44 14.32
C ARG A 125 -1.79 -12.37 13.04
N LYS A 126 -2.08 -13.23 12.07
CA LYS A 126 -1.37 -13.27 10.79
C LYS A 126 -1.62 -12.03 9.93
N ILE A 127 -2.84 -11.49 9.90
CA ILE A 127 -3.13 -10.21 9.26
C ILE A 127 -2.31 -9.09 9.91
N TRP A 128 -2.23 -9.04 11.23
CA TRP A 128 -1.40 -8.04 11.93
C TRP A 128 0.09 -8.15 11.56
N LEU A 129 0.57 -9.37 11.30
CA LEU A 129 1.92 -9.64 10.84
C LEU A 129 2.12 -9.44 9.32
N GLY A 130 1.07 -9.04 8.61
CA GLY A 130 1.10 -8.69 7.19
C GLY A 130 0.89 -9.84 6.22
N GLU A 131 0.37 -10.98 6.69
CA GLU A 131 -0.05 -12.06 5.80
C GLU A 131 -1.43 -11.73 5.18
N GLU A 132 -1.67 -12.18 3.95
CA GLU A 132 -2.92 -11.91 3.22
C GLU A 132 -3.58 -13.15 2.59
N ASP A 133 -2.92 -14.32 2.63
CA ASP A 133 -3.49 -15.57 2.11
C ASP A 133 -3.83 -16.52 3.26
N PHE A 134 -5.11 -16.85 3.36
CA PHE A 134 -5.67 -17.73 4.39
C PHE A 134 -6.43 -18.91 3.79
N SER A 135 -6.26 -19.18 2.49
CA SER A 135 -7.00 -20.21 1.76
C SER A 135 -6.79 -21.63 2.31
N SER A 136 -5.67 -21.87 2.99
CA SER A 136 -5.34 -23.14 3.63
C SER A 136 -6.06 -23.39 4.97
N TYR A 137 -6.70 -22.37 5.55
CA TYR A 137 -7.42 -22.52 6.82
C TYR A 137 -8.77 -23.21 6.63
N PRO A 138 -9.20 -24.03 7.62
CA PRO A 138 -10.41 -24.84 7.54
C PRO A 138 -11.67 -23.99 7.82
N GLU A 139 -11.93 -23.03 6.93
CA GLU A 139 -13.14 -22.19 6.93
C GLU A 139 -14.12 -22.67 5.86
N THR A 140 -15.42 -22.61 6.14
CA THR A 140 -16.44 -22.97 5.16
C THR A 140 -16.50 -21.95 4.03
N GLU A 141 -16.84 -22.39 2.83
CA GLU A 141 -16.93 -21.50 1.67
C GLU A 141 -17.98 -20.40 1.87
N ILE A 142 -19.12 -20.74 2.48
CA ILE A 142 -20.19 -19.80 2.82
C ILE A 142 -19.66 -18.67 3.72
N PHE A 143 -18.81 -18.98 4.69
CA PHE A 143 -18.21 -17.98 5.57
C PHE A 143 -17.26 -17.06 4.80
N ARG A 144 -16.40 -17.64 3.94
CA ARG A 144 -15.46 -16.86 3.10
C ARG A 144 -16.19 -15.92 2.15
N GLU A 145 -17.23 -16.39 1.46
CA GLU A 145 -18.04 -15.57 0.55
C GLU A 145 -18.72 -14.42 1.29
N ARG A 146 -19.29 -14.67 2.47
CA ARG A 146 -19.88 -13.63 3.32
C ARG A 146 -18.84 -12.60 3.75
N LEU A 147 -17.69 -13.06 4.26
CA LEU A 147 -16.60 -12.21 4.72
C LEU A 147 -16.06 -11.33 3.59
N GLN A 148 -15.91 -11.88 2.38
CA GLN A 148 -15.51 -11.13 1.19
C GLN A 148 -16.53 -10.07 0.80
N LYS A 149 -17.83 -10.41 0.83
CA LYS A 149 -18.92 -9.48 0.54
C LYS A 149 -18.96 -8.32 1.54
N ASP A 150 -18.86 -8.63 2.83
CA ASP A 150 -18.91 -7.62 3.90
C ASP A 150 -17.65 -6.76 3.89
N SER A 151 -16.47 -7.34 3.67
CA SER A 151 -15.21 -6.60 3.51
C SER A 151 -15.27 -5.64 2.32
N SER A 152 -15.82 -6.08 1.19
CA SER A 152 -16.05 -5.23 0.01
C SER A 152 -17.03 -4.10 0.30
N LYS A 153 -18.11 -4.36 1.05
CA LYS A 153 -19.10 -3.35 1.43
C LYS A 153 -18.50 -2.32 2.39
N LEU A 154 -17.68 -2.77 3.34
CA LEU A 154 -16.97 -1.90 4.28
C LEU A 154 -15.90 -1.05 3.58
N PHE A 155 -15.18 -1.63 2.62
CA PHE A 155 -14.19 -0.90 1.83
C PHE A 155 -14.85 0.21 1.00
N LYS A 156 -16.04 -0.02 0.43
CA LYS A 156 -16.82 1.05 -0.23
C LYS A 156 -17.21 2.17 0.75
N ALA A 157 -17.58 1.84 1.98
CA ALA A 157 -17.86 2.84 3.01
C ALA A 157 -16.59 3.63 3.39
N TYR A 158 -15.45 2.95 3.50
CA TYR A 158 -14.14 3.58 3.67
C TYR A 158 -13.83 4.58 2.55
N GLU A 159 -14.01 4.23 1.27
CA GLU A 159 -13.76 5.15 0.15
C GLU A 159 -14.65 6.39 0.22
N ILE A 160 -15.93 6.24 0.58
CA ILE A 160 -16.85 7.37 0.78
C ILE A 160 -16.35 8.30 1.89
N LEU A 161 -15.90 7.74 3.02
CA LEU A 161 -15.33 8.52 4.11
C LEU A 161 -14.01 9.19 3.71
N LEU A 162 -13.16 8.50 2.96
CA LEU A 162 -11.88 9.02 2.48
C LEU A 162 -12.09 10.26 1.61
N LEU A 163 -13.05 10.20 0.69
CA LEU A 163 -13.49 11.32 -0.14
C LEU A 163 -13.99 12.49 0.72
N ALA A 164 -14.94 12.22 1.62
CA ALA A 164 -15.57 13.24 2.46
C ALA A 164 -14.61 13.91 3.47
N MET A 165 -13.65 13.16 4.02
CA MET A 165 -12.75 13.64 5.08
C MET A 165 -11.56 14.45 4.54
N GLY A 166 -11.27 14.41 3.25
CA GLY A 166 -10.27 15.31 2.69
C GLY A 166 -9.81 15.01 1.28
N ARG A 167 -9.95 13.78 0.78
CA ARG A 167 -9.34 13.39 -0.50
C ARG A 167 -9.83 14.25 -1.67
N ASP A 168 -11.11 14.59 -1.77
CA ASP A 168 -11.62 15.45 -2.86
C ASP A 168 -11.03 16.86 -2.82
N ARG A 169 -11.00 17.45 -1.62
CA ARG A 169 -10.37 18.77 -1.40
C ARG A 169 -8.88 18.73 -1.74
N ASN A 170 -8.19 17.68 -1.31
CA ASN A 170 -6.76 17.51 -1.51
C ASN A 170 -6.44 17.27 -2.99
N LEU A 171 -7.24 16.47 -3.70
CA LEU A 171 -7.11 16.22 -5.13
C LEU A 171 -7.40 17.49 -5.95
N ALA A 172 -8.44 18.26 -5.59
CA ALA A 172 -8.74 19.53 -6.24
C ALA A 172 -7.61 20.56 -6.06
N ASP A 173 -6.97 20.58 -4.89
CA ASP A 173 -5.80 21.40 -4.61
C ASP A 173 -4.55 20.88 -5.36
N ALA A 174 -4.34 19.56 -5.42
CA ALA A 174 -3.25 18.92 -6.16
C ALA A 174 -3.28 19.22 -7.66
N LYS A 175 -4.47 19.27 -8.27
CA LYS A 175 -4.63 19.69 -9.68
C LYS A 175 -4.12 21.10 -9.96
N LYS A 176 -4.02 21.97 -8.94
CA LYS A 176 -3.50 23.35 -9.04
C LYS A 176 -2.06 23.47 -8.51
N HIS A 177 -1.74 22.70 -7.49
CA HIS A 177 -0.50 22.79 -6.71
C HIS A 177 0.09 21.39 -6.47
N PRO A 178 0.51 20.66 -7.52
CA PRO A 178 0.91 19.26 -7.42
C PRO A 178 2.09 19.04 -6.47
N ASP A 179 3.04 19.98 -6.44
CA ASP A 179 4.26 19.88 -5.63
C ASP A 179 3.99 19.79 -4.12
N LYS A 180 2.89 20.40 -3.65
CA LYS A 180 2.46 20.35 -2.24
C LYS A 180 2.00 18.94 -1.84
N TRP A 181 1.46 18.18 -2.78
CA TRP A 181 0.84 16.88 -2.56
C TRP A 181 1.70 15.72 -3.05
N ARG A 182 2.89 16.03 -3.56
CA ARG A 182 3.87 15.05 -3.98
C ARG A 182 4.95 14.95 -2.92
N VAL A 183 5.44 13.74 -2.69
CA VAL A 183 6.64 13.55 -1.87
C VAL A 183 7.80 14.30 -2.51
N LYS A 184 8.52 15.09 -1.71
CA LYS A 184 9.65 15.90 -2.20
C LYS A 184 10.66 15.05 -2.99
N GLY A 185 10.96 15.48 -4.21
CA GLY A 185 11.89 14.81 -5.13
C GLY A 185 11.34 13.58 -5.88
N SER A 186 10.08 13.21 -5.66
CA SER A 186 9.50 11.99 -6.22
C SER A 186 9.46 11.98 -7.75
N LEU A 187 9.11 13.11 -8.38
CA LEU A 187 9.03 13.18 -9.83
C LEU A 187 10.43 13.08 -10.44
N GLU A 188 11.39 13.79 -9.86
CA GLU A 188 12.79 13.80 -10.26
C GLU A 188 13.41 12.40 -10.15
N PHE A 189 13.09 11.68 -9.06
CA PHE A 189 13.53 10.31 -8.84
C PHE A 189 12.98 9.35 -9.89
N LEU A 190 11.66 9.37 -10.13
CA LEU A 190 11.04 8.51 -11.14
C LEU A 190 11.58 8.81 -12.55
N GLN A 191 11.72 10.09 -12.90
CA GLN A 191 12.32 10.51 -14.17
C GLN A 191 13.78 10.06 -14.29
N PHE A 192 14.56 10.11 -13.21
CA PHE A 192 15.93 9.63 -13.21
C PHE A 192 15.99 8.12 -13.47
N LEU A 193 15.18 7.32 -12.77
CA LEU A 193 15.09 5.88 -13.00
C LEU A 193 14.73 5.58 -14.47
N HIS A 194 13.70 6.24 -14.99
CA HIS A 194 13.26 6.08 -16.37
C HIS A 194 14.36 6.44 -17.38
N ARG A 195 15.05 7.58 -17.22
CA ARG A 195 16.20 7.96 -18.07
C ARG A 195 17.35 6.95 -18.02
N CYS A 196 17.49 6.23 -16.91
CA CYS A 196 18.49 5.17 -16.79
C CYS A 196 18.09 3.84 -17.46
N GLY A 197 16.88 3.78 -18.03
CA GLY A 197 16.29 2.59 -18.64
C GLY A 197 15.62 1.66 -17.63
N VAL A 198 15.29 2.15 -16.43
CA VAL A 198 14.53 1.38 -15.43
C VAL A 198 13.05 1.51 -15.71
N LYS A 199 12.37 0.37 -15.87
CA LYS A 199 10.91 0.31 -15.99
C LYS A 199 10.25 0.48 -14.63
N ASN A 200 9.45 1.53 -14.44
CA ASN A 200 8.76 1.80 -13.17
C ASN A 200 7.34 1.22 -13.19
N TYR A 201 6.94 0.49 -12.16
CA TYR A 201 5.56 0.02 -11.97
C TYR A 201 5.02 0.56 -10.66
N PHE A 202 3.78 1.03 -10.68
CA PHE A 202 3.04 1.35 -9.48
C PHE A 202 2.23 0.13 -9.02
N VAL A 203 2.47 -0.30 -7.78
CA VAL A 203 1.85 -1.46 -7.15
C VAL A 203 1.17 -1.00 -5.86
N THR A 204 -0.16 -0.88 -5.90
CA THR A 204 -0.96 -0.33 -4.79
C THR A 204 -1.81 -1.39 -4.10
N GLY A 205 -2.05 -1.21 -2.79
CA GLY A 205 -3.02 -1.97 -2.01
C GLY A 205 -4.47 -1.48 -2.19
N ALA A 206 -4.66 -0.35 -2.89
CA ALA A 206 -5.98 0.19 -3.22
C ALA A 206 -6.62 -0.57 -4.40
N VAL A 207 -7.91 -0.27 -4.64
CA VAL A 207 -8.60 -0.75 -5.84
C VAL A 207 -8.22 0.10 -7.04
N VAL A 208 -7.87 -0.58 -8.13
CA VAL A 208 -7.63 0.00 -9.44
C VAL A 208 -8.77 -0.43 -10.36
N GLU A 209 -9.46 0.54 -10.92
CA GLU A 209 -10.48 0.32 -11.93
C GLU A 209 -9.83 0.22 -13.31
N TYR A 210 -10.48 -0.48 -14.23
CA TYR A 210 -10.02 -0.61 -15.60
C TYR A 210 -11.16 -0.26 -16.56
N ASP A 211 -10.86 0.49 -17.62
CA ASP A 211 -11.81 0.76 -18.70
C ASP A 211 -12.05 -0.49 -19.57
N ASP A 212 -13.00 -0.41 -20.51
CA ASP A 212 -13.32 -1.53 -21.42
C ASP A 212 -12.14 -1.98 -22.29
N SER A 213 -11.09 -1.15 -22.41
CA SER A 213 -9.84 -1.48 -23.11
C SER A 213 -8.78 -2.13 -22.22
N GLY A 214 -9.07 -2.32 -20.92
CA GLY A 214 -8.17 -2.89 -19.93
C GLY A 214 -7.09 -1.92 -19.42
N ARG A 215 -7.24 -0.61 -19.66
CA ARG A 215 -6.35 0.42 -19.12
C ARG A 215 -6.83 0.88 -17.76
N ALA A 216 -5.89 1.14 -16.86
CA ALA A 216 -6.22 1.66 -15.54
C ALA A 216 -7.02 2.97 -15.68
N ALA A 217 -8.06 3.11 -14.87
CA ALA A 217 -8.97 4.25 -14.86
C ALA A 217 -9.42 4.56 -13.42
N GLY A 218 -10.30 5.54 -13.30
CA GLY A 218 -10.89 5.94 -12.04
C GLY A 218 -9.93 6.72 -11.15
N THR A 219 -10.23 6.67 -9.86
CA THR A 219 -9.77 7.71 -8.93
C THR A 219 -8.27 7.63 -8.60
N MET A 220 -7.66 6.44 -8.60
CA MET A 220 -6.19 6.29 -8.50
C MET A 220 -5.47 6.96 -9.68
N VAL A 221 -6.03 6.83 -10.89
CA VAL A 221 -5.44 7.43 -12.10
C VAL A 221 -5.55 8.94 -12.02
N GLU A 222 -6.69 9.48 -11.61
CA GLU A 222 -6.85 10.93 -11.41
C GLU A 222 -5.82 11.51 -10.45
N GLU A 223 -5.47 10.80 -9.38
CA GLU A 223 -4.46 11.22 -8.41
C GLU A 223 -3.06 11.27 -9.02
N ILE A 224 -2.60 10.18 -9.66
CA ILE A 224 -1.27 10.16 -10.27
C ILE A 224 -1.18 11.16 -11.44
N THR A 225 -2.28 11.39 -12.17
CA THR A 225 -2.37 12.44 -13.19
C THR A 225 -2.24 13.82 -12.57
N ALA A 226 -2.98 14.11 -11.49
CA ALA A 226 -2.91 15.38 -10.79
C ALA A 226 -1.50 15.68 -10.27
N LEU A 227 -0.72 14.65 -9.94
CA LEU A 227 0.67 14.79 -9.46
C LEU A 227 1.72 14.77 -10.57
N HIS A 228 1.31 14.69 -11.84
CA HIS A 228 2.18 14.53 -13.01
C HIS A 228 3.07 13.27 -12.96
N LEU A 229 2.56 12.20 -12.33
CA LEU A 229 3.23 10.90 -12.20
C LEU A 229 2.74 9.86 -13.22
N GLN A 230 1.79 10.24 -14.08
CA GLN A 230 1.11 9.33 -14.99
C GLN A 230 2.00 8.74 -16.10
N PRO A 231 1.62 7.55 -16.64
CA PRO A 231 2.09 7.10 -17.94
C PRO A 231 1.62 8.07 -19.04
N ALA A 232 2.53 8.52 -19.89
CA ALA A 232 2.23 8.86 -21.28
C ALA A 232 2.57 7.62 -22.15
N ASP A 233 2.25 7.60 -23.44
CA ASP A 233 2.86 6.60 -24.34
C ASP A 233 4.38 6.77 -24.31
N GLY A 234 5.11 5.82 -23.71
CA GLY A 234 6.54 5.98 -23.36
C GLY A 234 6.81 6.81 -22.09
N GLY A 235 5.84 6.87 -21.17
CA GLY A 235 5.90 7.66 -19.94
C GLY A 235 6.82 7.10 -18.87
N ILE A 236 6.89 7.82 -17.75
CA ILE A 236 7.83 7.53 -16.66
C ILE A 236 7.46 6.24 -15.91
N VAL A 237 6.17 5.85 -15.95
CA VAL A 237 5.61 4.65 -15.30
C VAL A 237 4.96 3.77 -16.36
N GLU A 238 5.28 2.48 -16.35
CA GLU A 238 4.78 1.48 -17.30
C GLU A 238 3.32 1.11 -17.02
N LYS A 239 2.99 0.87 -15.76
CA LYS A 239 1.65 0.39 -15.37
C LYS A 239 1.32 0.70 -13.92
N LEU A 240 0.03 0.96 -13.66
CA LEU A 240 -0.61 0.96 -12.35
C LEU A 240 -1.34 -0.37 -12.15
N ILE A 241 -1.05 -1.07 -11.06
CA ILE A 241 -1.61 -2.39 -10.75
C ILE A 241 -2.00 -2.43 -9.27
N GLY A 242 -3.19 -2.96 -8.98
CA GLY A 242 -3.73 -3.12 -7.63
C GLY A 242 -4.90 -4.10 -7.63
N SER A 243 -5.59 -4.19 -6.49
CA SER A 243 -6.79 -5.03 -6.34
C SER A 243 -7.94 -4.52 -7.22
N THR A 244 -8.95 -5.35 -7.47
CA THR A 244 -10.23 -4.91 -8.06
C THR A 244 -11.35 -5.06 -7.03
N TRP A 245 -12.53 -4.50 -7.32
CA TRP A 245 -13.71 -4.68 -6.47
C TRP A 245 -14.12 -6.15 -6.30
N GLN A 246 -13.75 -7.01 -7.24
CA GLN A 246 -14.12 -8.43 -7.25
C GLN A 246 -12.98 -9.34 -6.78
N LYS A 247 -11.72 -8.88 -6.87
CA LYS A 247 -10.55 -9.70 -6.62
C LYS A 247 -9.53 -8.97 -5.74
N LYS A 248 -9.27 -9.55 -4.57
CA LYS A 248 -8.13 -9.20 -3.73
C LYS A 248 -6.84 -9.64 -4.42
N LEU A 249 -5.90 -8.71 -4.58
CA LEU A 249 -4.58 -8.96 -5.17
C LEU A 249 -3.52 -8.41 -4.22
N PRO A 250 -2.91 -9.27 -3.37
CA PRO A 250 -1.80 -8.88 -2.51
C PRO A 250 -0.62 -8.35 -3.33
N LYS A 251 0.07 -7.31 -2.84
CA LYS A 251 1.21 -6.70 -3.56
C LYS A 251 2.31 -7.71 -3.89
N ALA A 252 2.57 -8.64 -2.97
CA ALA A 252 3.57 -9.69 -3.15
C ALA A 252 3.23 -10.61 -4.35
N GLU A 253 1.96 -10.93 -4.57
CA GLU A 253 1.53 -11.72 -5.72
C GLU A 253 1.67 -10.91 -7.01
N ILE A 254 1.25 -9.64 -7.00
CA ILE A 254 1.38 -8.72 -8.14
C ILE A 254 2.85 -8.63 -8.59
N MET A 255 3.75 -8.34 -7.66
CA MET A 255 5.19 -8.18 -7.96
C MET A 255 5.81 -9.47 -8.51
N ARG A 256 5.54 -10.63 -7.87
CA ARG A 256 6.03 -11.93 -8.37
C ARG A 256 5.42 -12.28 -9.74
N ASN A 257 4.18 -11.88 -10.01
CA ASN A 257 3.56 -12.09 -11.32
C ASN A 257 4.23 -11.24 -12.39
N ILE A 258 4.51 -9.95 -12.11
CA ILE A 258 5.26 -9.08 -13.03
C ILE A 258 6.63 -9.69 -13.33
N CYS A 259 7.37 -10.14 -12.30
CA CYS A 259 8.67 -10.78 -12.49
C CYS A 259 8.60 -11.99 -13.43
N ARG A 260 7.59 -12.85 -13.26
CA ARG A 260 7.38 -14.02 -14.13
C ARG A 260 7.02 -13.64 -15.56
N THR A 261 6.07 -12.72 -15.74
CA THR A 261 5.57 -12.31 -17.06
C THR A 261 6.64 -11.57 -17.87
N GLU A 262 7.36 -10.65 -17.24
CA GLU A 262 8.43 -9.86 -17.87
C GLU A 262 9.79 -10.58 -17.85
N LYS A 263 9.87 -11.78 -17.28
CA LYS A 263 11.10 -12.59 -17.13
C LYS A 263 12.23 -11.81 -16.44
N ILE A 264 11.89 -11.14 -15.35
CA ILE A 264 12.80 -10.31 -14.55
C ILE A 264 13.43 -11.19 -13.48
N ASP A 265 14.75 -11.09 -13.32
CA ASP A 265 15.44 -11.58 -12.13
C ASP A 265 15.14 -10.64 -10.95
N PRO A 266 14.45 -11.10 -9.89
CA PRO A 266 14.04 -10.24 -8.79
C PRO A 266 15.20 -9.55 -8.05
N ALA A 267 16.42 -10.10 -8.13
CA ALA A 267 17.61 -9.45 -7.58
C ALA A 267 17.94 -8.11 -8.26
N ASN A 268 17.47 -7.88 -9.48
CA ASN A 268 17.69 -6.67 -10.28
C ASN A 268 16.54 -5.65 -10.19
N ILE A 269 15.74 -5.75 -9.12
CA ILE A 269 14.58 -4.90 -8.85
C ILE A 269 14.89 -3.96 -7.68
N LEU A 270 14.38 -2.74 -7.79
CA LEU A 270 14.26 -1.82 -6.68
C LEU A 270 12.81 -1.83 -6.17
N VAL A 271 12.59 -2.01 -4.87
CA VAL A 271 11.25 -1.89 -4.26
C VAL A 271 11.24 -0.65 -3.37
N ILE A 272 10.27 0.23 -3.58
CA ILE A 272 10.13 1.50 -2.87
C ILE A 272 8.73 1.57 -2.27
N GLY A 273 8.64 1.85 -0.97
CA GLY A 273 7.35 1.96 -0.31
C GLY A 273 7.43 2.51 1.11
N ASP A 274 6.29 2.91 1.65
CA ASP A 274 6.09 3.28 3.04
C ASP A 274 5.37 2.17 3.84
N GLY A 275 4.83 1.17 3.16
CA GLY A 275 4.12 0.04 3.75
C GLY A 275 4.97 -1.21 3.96
N ARG A 276 4.55 -2.04 4.93
CA ARG A 276 5.21 -3.30 5.30
C ARG A 276 5.20 -4.30 4.16
N SER A 277 4.11 -4.39 3.40
CA SER A 277 3.84 -5.54 2.52
C SER A 277 4.73 -5.55 1.30
N GLU A 278 4.93 -4.37 0.69
CA GLU A 278 5.87 -4.23 -0.41
C GLU A 278 7.31 -4.45 0.04
N ILE A 279 7.71 -3.93 1.21
CA ILE A 279 9.07 -4.09 1.72
C ILE A 279 9.34 -5.56 2.08
N ALA A 280 8.43 -6.23 2.78
CA ALA A 280 8.56 -7.64 3.11
C ALA A 280 8.72 -8.51 1.85
N ALA A 281 7.87 -8.27 0.85
CA ALA A 281 7.94 -9.01 -0.41
C ALA A 281 9.20 -8.68 -1.21
N GLY A 282 9.66 -7.42 -1.23
CA GLY A 282 10.91 -7.02 -1.86
C GLY A 282 12.12 -7.74 -1.24
N VAL A 283 12.18 -7.80 0.09
CA VAL A 283 13.24 -8.50 0.82
C VAL A 283 13.20 -10.00 0.54
N GLU A 284 12.03 -10.63 0.58
CA GLU A 284 11.86 -12.05 0.27
C GLU A 284 12.31 -12.40 -1.16
N MET A 285 12.06 -11.49 -2.11
CA MET A 285 12.51 -11.61 -3.50
C MET A 285 14.01 -11.36 -3.68
N GLY A 286 14.73 -10.88 -2.66
CA GLY A 286 16.13 -10.49 -2.76
C GLY A 286 16.38 -9.16 -3.51
N ALA A 287 15.32 -8.35 -3.68
CA ALA A 287 15.40 -7.03 -4.27
C ALA A 287 16.09 -6.03 -3.33
N VAL A 288 16.54 -4.90 -3.87
CA VAL A 288 16.96 -3.78 -3.01
C VAL A 288 15.74 -2.98 -2.61
N CYS A 289 15.58 -2.75 -1.30
CA CYS A 289 14.40 -2.12 -0.73
C CYS A 289 14.73 -0.74 -0.14
N ILE A 290 13.95 0.26 -0.53
CA ILE A 290 14.01 1.62 0.01
C ILE A 290 12.68 1.91 0.72
N SER A 291 12.74 2.09 2.04
CA SER A 291 11.62 2.57 2.82
C SER A 291 11.55 4.08 2.75
N ARG A 292 10.49 4.63 2.14
CA ARG A 292 10.18 6.06 2.21
C ARG A 292 9.34 6.28 3.46
N LEU A 293 9.91 6.83 4.52
CA LEU A 293 9.23 7.02 5.81
C LEU A 293 9.59 8.38 6.41
N ASP A 294 8.57 9.15 6.80
CA ASP A 294 8.75 10.46 7.44
C ASP A 294 9.64 10.36 8.70
N GLU A 295 10.26 11.47 9.09
CA GLU A 295 11.25 11.49 10.19
C GLU A 295 10.68 10.93 11.50
N ASP A 296 9.43 11.25 11.81
CA ASP A 296 8.68 10.90 13.01
C ASP A 296 7.94 9.54 12.94
N ALA A 297 8.02 8.82 11.82
CA ALA A 297 7.40 7.51 11.63
C ALA A 297 8.14 6.36 12.35
N LEU A 298 8.44 6.53 13.64
CA LEU A 298 9.32 5.66 14.43
C LEU A 298 8.90 4.17 14.41
N ARG A 299 7.60 3.89 14.55
CA ARG A 299 7.09 2.52 14.56
C ARG A 299 7.19 1.83 13.20
N ALA A 300 6.87 2.56 12.12
CA ALA A 300 7.03 2.03 10.76
C ALA A 300 8.50 1.75 10.45
N LYS A 301 9.41 2.64 10.86
CA LYS A 301 10.87 2.42 10.73
C LYS A 301 11.31 1.17 11.47
N GLU A 302 10.87 0.98 12.71
CA GLU A 302 11.18 -0.23 13.48
C GLU A 302 10.74 -1.52 12.75
N ILE A 303 9.51 -1.55 12.23
CA ILE A 303 8.98 -2.67 11.46
C ILE A 303 9.82 -2.90 10.20
N HIS A 304 10.12 -1.85 9.43
CA HIS A 304 10.86 -1.97 8.17
C HIS A 304 12.31 -2.41 8.38
N ARG A 305 12.94 -2.02 9.48
CA ARG A 305 14.25 -2.54 9.89
C ARG A 305 14.20 -4.04 10.17
N GLN A 306 13.19 -4.48 10.93
CA GLN A 306 12.97 -5.90 11.24
C GLN A 306 12.68 -6.73 9.98
N LEU A 307 11.95 -6.16 9.01
CA LEU A 307 11.70 -6.80 7.73
C LEU A 307 12.94 -6.91 6.85
N GLY A 308 13.99 -6.13 7.12
CA GLY A 308 15.25 -6.19 6.37
C GLY A 308 15.34 -5.19 5.21
N THR A 309 14.63 -4.05 5.27
CA THR A 309 14.84 -2.98 4.28
C THR A 309 16.33 -2.60 4.19
N ASN A 310 16.79 -2.13 3.03
CA ASN A 310 18.19 -1.73 2.87
C ASN A 310 18.40 -0.29 3.31
N LEU A 311 17.55 0.61 2.81
CA LEU A 311 17.67 2.05 3.00
C LEU A 311 16.38 2.63 3.57
N ILE A 312 16.50 3.64 4.44
CA ILE A 312 15.36 4.43 4.91
C ILE A 312 15.62 5.90 4.57
N VAL A 313 14.64 6.53 3.92
CA VAL A 313 14.72 7.93 3.50
C VAL A 313 13.43 8.68 3.83
N PRO A 314 13.50 9.94 4.31
CA PRO A 314 12.30 10.75 4.55
C PRO A 314 11.70 11.31 3.26
N HIS A 315 12.53 11.51 2.24
CA HIS A 315 12.15 12.02 0.93
C HIS A 315 13.24 11.71 -0.10
N TYR A 316 12.95 11.98 -1.38
CA TYR A 316 13.89 11.75 -2.46
C TYR A 316 14.86 12.93 -2.60
N ALA A 317 15.88 13.00 -1.74
CA ALA A 317 16.93 14.01 -1.85
C ALA A 317 17.73 13.84 -3.15
N ALA A 318 18.35 14.91 -3.65
CA ALA A 318 19.26 14.84 -4.80
C ALA A 318 20.42 13.83 -4.58
N GLY A 319 20.78 13.52 -3.33
CA GLY A 319 21.77 12.50 -2.99
C GLY A 319 21.38 11.07 -3.36
N LEU A 320 20.09 10.74 -3.50
CA LEU A 320 19.65 9.38 -3.89
C LEU A 320 20.14 8.97 -5.27
N SER A 321 20.34 9.92 -6.20
CA SER A 321 20.96 9.61 -7.50
C SER A 321 22.48 9.50 -7.42
N GLY A 322 23.12 10.00 -6.35
CA GLY A 322 24.58 10.00 -6.18
C GLY A 322 25.20 8.59 -6.07
N PHE A 323 24.49 7.64 -5.45
CA PHE A 323 24.94 6.24 -5.37
C PHE A 323 24.43 5.35 -6.53
N MET A 324 23.55 5.92 -7.36
CA MET A 324 22.99 5.26 -8.53
C MET A 324 23.77 5.72 -9.76
N SER A 325 24.80 4.96 -10.13
CA SER A 325 25.66 5.30 -11.26
C SER A 325 25.00 4.88 -12.58
N PHE A 326 24.75 5.84 -13.47
CA PHE A 326 24.42 5.53 -14.86
C PHE A 326 25.70 5.14 -15.59
N ILE A 327 25.77 3.89 -16.04
CA ILE A 327 26.79 3.43 -16.97
C ILE A 327 26.14 3.45 -18.36
N PRO A 328 26.62 4.27 -19.31
CA PRO A 328 26.04 4.42 -20.65
C PRO A 328 25.72 3.10 -21.34
#